data_AF-A0A4P7UHD8-F1
#
_entry.id   AF-A0A4P7UHD8-F1
#
_cell.length_a   1.000
_cell.length_b   1.000
_cell.length_c   1.000
_cell.angle_alpha   90.00
_cell.angle_beta   90.00
_cell.angle_gamma   90.00
#
_symmetry.space_group_name_H-M   'P 1'
#
loop_
_entity.id
_entity.type
_entity.pdbx_description
1 polymer ?
#
loop_
_entity_poly.entity_id
_entity_poly.type
_entity_poly.pdbx_seq_one_letter_code
_entity_poly.pdbx_strand_id
1 'polypeptide(L)' 'MSDAAFYKWRSKFGGMNISDAKRLRQLKKENARLKRLVGEQALDIVVLKDVIQKNF' A
#
# COMPACT_ATOMS: atom_id res chain seq x y z
N MET A 1 29.00 -17.19 -14.14
CA MET A 1 28.74 -16.60 -12.81
C MET A 1 29.64 -17.31 -11.81
N SER A 2 30.38 -16.58 -10.97
CA SER A 2 31.23 -17.20 -9.94
C SER A 2 30.40 -17.60 -8.71
N ASP A 3 30.78 -18.67 -8.03
CA ASP A 3 30.09 -19.17 -6.83
C ASP A 3 30.03 -18.09 -5.74
N ALA A 4 31.09 -17.29 -5.59
CA ALA A 4 31.13 -16.15 -4.68
C ALA A 4 30.04 -15.10 -4.98
N ALA A 5 29.76 -14.82 -6.26
CA ALA A 5 28.69 -13.91 -6.66
C ALA A 5 27.31 -14.50 -6.37
N PHE A 6 27.13 -15.82 -6.56
CA PHE A 6 25.90 -16.53 -6.27
C PHE A 6 25.58 -16.58 -4.77
N TYR A 7 26.55 -16.93 -3.93
CA TYR A 7 26.38 -16.96 -2.47
C TYR A 7 26.13 -15.58 -1.88
N LYS A 8 26.78 -14.53 -2.40
CA LYS A 8 26.52 -13.14 -2.00
C LYS A 8 25.09 -12.71 -2.37
N TRP A 9 24.60 -13.10 -3.55
CA TRP A 9 23.22 -12.84 -3.96
C TRP A 9 22.22 -13.60 -3.09
N ARG A 10 22.46 -14.89 -2.83
CA ARG A 10 21.62 -15.73 -1.96
C ARG A 10 21.60 -15.27 -0.51
N SER A 11 22.72 -14.81 0.04
CA SER A 11 22.77 -14.23 1.40
C SER A 11 21.96 -12.93 1.49
N LYS A 12 22.05 -12.08 0.46
CA LYS A 12 21.38 -10.77 0.44
C LYS A 12 19.89 -10.86 0.11
N PHE A 13 19.48 -11.81 -0.72
CA PHE A 13 18.12 -11.87 -1.27
C PHE A 13 17.41 -13.21 -1.02
N GLY A 14 18.12 -14.26 -0.64
CA GLY A 14 17.55 -15.60 -0.40
C GLY A 14 16.73 -15.73 0.87
N GLY A 15 16.75 -14.72 1.75
CA GLY A 15 15.87 -14.63 2.92
C GLY A 15 14.52 -13.97 2.66
N MET A 16 14.34 -13.27 1.53
CA MET A 16 13.04 -12.75 1.14
C MET A 16 12.30 -13.84 0.40
N ASN A 17 11.44 -14.57 1.11
CA ASN A 17 10.61 -15.58 0.47
C ASN A 17 9.74 -14.89 -0.59
N ILE A 18 9.56 -15.53 -1.75
CA ILE A 18 8.66 -15.05 -2.82
C ILE A 18 7.26 -14.78 -2.25
N SER A 19 6.86 -15.52 -1.21
CA SER A 19 5.64 -15.28 -0.43
C SER A 19 5.60 -13.89 0.22
N ASP A 20 6.69 -13.42 0.80
CA ASP A 20 6.77 -12.14 1.52
C ASP A 20 6.73 -10.98 0.52
N ALA A 21 7.43 -11.11 -0.60
CA ALA A 21 7.34 -10.15 -1.70
C ALA A 21 5.92 -10.07 -2.27
N LYS A 22 5.22 -11.21 -2.41
CA LYS A 22 3.82 -11.26 -2.85
C LYS A 22 2.89 -10.60 -1.83
N ARG A 23 3.05 -10.91 -0.55
CA ARG A 23 2.28 -10.30 0.56
C ARG A 23 2.50 -8.80 0.62
N LEU A 24 3.74 -8.33 0.49
CA LEU A 24 4.07 -6.90 0.48
C LEU A 24 3.39 -6.17 -0.69
N ARG A 25 3.37 -6.76 -1.89
CA ARG A 25 2.67 -6.18 -3.05
C ARG A 25 1.16 -6.10 -2.82
N GLN A 26 0.56 -7.14 -2.24
CA GLN A 26 -0.87 -7.14 -1.91
C GLN A 26 -1.21 -6.07 -0.86
N LEU A 27 -0.43 -5.98 0.21
CA LEU A 27 -0.61 -4.96 1.25
C LEU A 27 -0.45 -3.55 0.69
N LYS A 28 0.53 -3.31 -0.19
CA LYS A 28 0.69 -2.00 -0.86
C LYS A 28 -0.52 -1.63 -1.72
N LYS A 29 -1.06 -2.60 -2.48
CA LYS A 29 -2.26 -2.38 -3.31
C LYS A 29 -3.47 -2.06 -2.44
N GLU A 30 -3.67 -2.81 -1.36
CA GLU A 30 -4.80 -2.61 -0.46
C GLU A 30 -4.69 -1.29 0.30
N ASN A 31 -3.49 -0.92 0.77
CA ASN A 31 -3.27 0.37 1.42
C ASN A 31 -3.59 1.55 0.48
N ALA A 32 -3.20 1.45 -0.80
CA ALA A 32 -3.55 2.46 -1.79
C ALA A 32 -5.07 2.56 -2.01
N ARG A 33 -5.77 1.42 -2.09
CA ARG A 33 -7.24 1.36 -2.20
C ARG A 33 -7.92 2.01 -0.99
N LEU A 34 -7.48 1.66 0.21
CA LEU A 34 -8.04 2.19 1.46
C LEU A 34 -7.81 3.70 1.60
N LYS A 35 -6.61 4.20 1.27
CA LYS A 35 -6.34 5.66 1.29
C LYS A 35 -7.25 6.43 0.34
N ARG A 36 -7.49 5.90 -0.85
CA ARG A 36 -8.40 6.51 -1.82
C ARG A 36 -9.83 6.56 -1.26
N LEU A 37 -10.34 5.44 -0.74
CA LEU A 37 -11.68 5.37 -0.17
C LEU A 37 -11.87 6.36 0.99
N VAL A 38 -10.90 6.44 1.89
CA VAL A 38 -10.95 7.38 3.03
C VAL A 38 -10.93 8.82 2.54
N GLY A 39 -10.12 9.14 1.52
CA GLY A 39 -10.09 10.48 0.92
C GLY A 39 -11.43 10.87 0.29
N GLU A 40 -12.03 9.97 -0.49
CA GLU A 40 -13.36 10.17 -1.08
C GLU A 40 -14.43 10.40 0.00
N GLN A 41 -14.48 9.54 1.04
CA GLN A 41 -15.39 9.72 2.17
C GLN A 41 -15.18 11.04 2.92
N ALA A 42 -13.93 11.45 3.12
CA ALA A 42 -13.63 12.71 3.80
C ALA A 42 -14.15 13.91 2.99
N LEU A 43 -14.03 13.88 1.66
CA LEU A 43 -14.60 14.91 0.79
C LEU A 43 -16.12 14.94 0.87
N ASP A 44 -16.78 13.78 0.81
CA ASP A 44 -18.25 13.68 0.92
C ASP A 44 -18.73 14.25 2.26
N ILE A 45 -18.05 13.94 3.37
CA ILE A 45 -18.37 14.48 4.69
C ILE A 45 -18.26 16.01 4.71
N VAL A 46 -17.22 16.58 4.10
CA VAL A 46 -17.04 18.04 4.02
C VAL A 46 -18.18 18.67 3.24
N VAL A 47 -18.53 18.11 2.08
CA VAL A 47 -19.64 18.60 1.25
C VAL A 47 -20.96 18.53 1.99
N LEU A 48 -21.27 17.41 2.64
CA LEU A 48 -22.50 17.24 3.41
C LEU A 48 -22.59 18.24 4.56
N LYS A 49 -21.48 18.51 5.26
CA LYS A 49 -21.45 19.51 6.34
C LYS A 49 -21.70 20.92 5.81
N ASP A 50 -21.08 21.29 4.69
CA ASP A 50 -21.30 22.61 4.06
C ASP A 50 -22.74 22.80 3.60
N VAL A 51 -23.35 21.77 2.99
CA VAL A 51 -24.78 21.80 2.60
C VAL A 51 -25.69 21.95 3.82
N ILE A 52 -25.43 21.20 4.89
CA ILE A 52 -26.21 21.31 6.13
C ILE A 52 -26.08 22.72 6.72
N GLN A 53 -24.87 23.27 6.79
CA GLN A 53 -24.64 24.61 7.35
C GLN A 53 -25.28 25.74 6.55
N LYS A 54 -25.44 25.59 5.22
CA LYS A 54 -26.09 26.60 4.37
C LYS A 54 -27.62 26.55 4.40
N ASN A 55 -28.20 25.46 4.91
CA ASN A 55 -29.65 25.27 5.01
C ASN A 55 -30.25 25.80 6.32
N PHE A 56 -29.42 26.31 7.23
CA PHE A 56 -29.80 26.98 8.48
C PHE A 56 -29.21 28.40 8.51
#